data_AF-A0A930S9X4-F1
#
_entry.id   AF-A0A930S9X4-F1
#
_cell.length_a   1.000
_cell.length_b   1.000
_cell.length_c   1.000
_cell.angle_alpha   90.00
_cell.angle_beta   90.00
_cell.angle_gamma   90.00
#
_symmetry.space_group_name_H-M   'P 1'
#
loop_
_entity.id
_entity.type
_entity.pdbx_description
1 polymer ?
#
loop_
_entity_poly.entity_id
_entity_poly.type
_entity_poly.pdbx_seq_one_letter_code
_entity_poly.pdbx_strand_id
1 'polypeptide(L)' 'FITEIDGISQDKDKGIYWMFDVNGKLGEKAANQLKVEDGDEIKFYQKKYN' A
#
# COMPACT_ATOMS: atom_id res chain seq x y z
N PHE A 1 5.97 -7.11 0.31
CA PHE A 1 5.65 -6.08 -0.71
C PHE A 1 4.37 -6.48 -1.41
N ILE A 2 3.47 -5.54 -1.66
CA ILE A 2 2.20 -5.80 -2.34
C ILE A 2 2.41 -5.56 -3.82
N THR A 3 2.27 -6.59 -4.65
CA THR A 3 2.49 -6.48 -6.10
C THR A 3 1.19 -6.46 -6.89
N GLU A 4 0.09 -6.91 -6.29
CA GLU A 4 -1.22 -7.02 -6.93
C GLU A 4 -2.35 -7.02 -5.88
N ILE A 5 -3.46 -6.33 -6.17
CA ILE A 5 -4.73 -6.41 -5.43
C ILE A 5 -5.83 -6.52 -6.49
N ASP A 6 -6.77 -7.45 -6.32
CA ASP A 6 -7.89 -7.69 -7.24
C ASP A 6 -7.49 -7.83 -8.72
N GLY A 7 -6.36 -8.49 -8.99
CA GLY A 7 -5.84 -8.68 -10.36
C GLY A 7 -5.19 -7.44 -10.98
N ILE A 8 -5.05 -6.35 -10.22
CA ILE A 8 -4.41 -5.11 -10.68
C ILE A 8 -2.97 -5.08 -10.16
N SER A 9 -2.03 -5.41 -11.03
CA SER A 9 -0.59 -5.41 -10.70
C SER A 9 0.02 -4.00 -10.73
N GLN A 10 1.18 -3.84 -10.10
CA GLN A 10 2.02 -2.63 -10.24
C GLN A 10 2.51 -2.44 -11.68
N ASP A 11 2.68 -1.19 -12.11
CA ASP A 11 3.30 -0.85 -13.40
C ASP A 11 4.65 -0.16 -13.13
N LYS A 12 5.71 -0.98 -13.07
CA LYS A 12 7.07 -0.51 -12.74
C LYS A 12 7.63 0.41 -13.83
N ASP A 13 7.29 0.16 -15.08
CA ASP A 13 7.76 0.97 -16.22
C ASP A 13 7.17 2.39 -16.16
N LYS A 14 5.94 2.53 -15.65
CA LYS A 14 5.30 3.83 -15.40
C LYS A 14 5.55 4.37 -13.99
N GLY A 15 6.35 3.70 -13.17
CA GLY A 15 6.63 4.09 -11.78
C GLY A 15 5.41 4.04 -10.86
N ILE A 16 4.43 3.17 -11.13
CA ILE A 16 3.18 3.03 -10.36
C ILE A 16 3.30 1.84 -9.40
N TYR A 17 3.14 2.11 -8.11
CA TYR A 17 3.31 1.13 -7.04
C TYR A 17 2.11 1.11 -6.10
N TRP A 18 1.86 -0.06 -5.50
CA TRP A 18 0.90 -0.20 -4.42
C TRP A 18 1.47 0.35 -3.12
N MET A 19 0.71 1.27 -2.53
CA MET A 19 0.97 1.88 -1.22
C MET A 19 -0.21 1.59 -0.31
N PHE A 20 -0.03 1.86 0.98
CA PHE A 20 -1.12 1.80 1.93
C PHE A 20 -0.95 2.84 3.03
N ASP A 21 -2.09 3.35 3.50
CA ASP A 21 -2.17 4.21 4.67
C ASP A 21 -2.82 3.44 5.82
N VAL A 22 -2.42 3.77 7.04
CA VAL A 22 -3.09 3.38 8.28
C VAL A 22 -3.54 4.64 8.99
N ASN A 23 -4.84 4.76 9.24
CA ASN A 23 -5.46 5.94 9.84
C ASN A 23 -5.08 7.26 9.14
N GLY A 24 -5.03 7.22 7.80
CA GLY A 24 -4.70 8.38 6.95
C GLY A 24 -3.22 8.76 6.90
N LYS A 25 -2.31 7.93 7.45
CA LYS A 25 -0.87 8.12 7.38
C LYS A 25 -0.22 7.00 6.59
N LEU A 26 0.79 7.34 5.78
CA LEU A 26 1.55 6.34 5.03
C LEU A 26 2.14 5.27 5.97
N GLY A 27 1.95 4.00 5.62
CA GLY A 27 2.47 2.89 6.41
C GLY A 27 3.98 3.01 6.66
N GLU A 28 4.38 3.07 7.93
CA GLU A 28 5.78 3.26 8.34
C GLU A 28 6.65 2.00 8.15
N LYS A 29 6.01 0.84 7.96
CA LYS A 29 6.65 -0.47 7.77
C LYS A 29 6.05 -1.18 6.57
N ALA A 30 6.73 -2.23 6.10
CA ALA A 30 6.13 -3.11 5.10
C ALA A 30 4.85 -3.77 5.63
N ALA A 31 3.88 -4.02 4.75
CA ALA A 31 2.57 -4.58 5.13
C ALA A 31 2.64 -5.91 5.91
N ASN A 32 3.68 -6.73 5.68
CA ASN A 32 3.90 -7.99 6.41
C ASN A 32 4.59 -7.82 7.78
N GLN A 33 5.02 -6.61 8.13
CA GLN A 33 5.72 -6.27 9.37
C GLN A 33 4.93 -5.29 10.24
N LEU A 34 3.83 -4.73 9.70
CA LEU A 34 2.98 -3.81 10.45
C LEU A 34 1.99 -4.61 11.28
N LYS A 35 2.01 -4.39 12.59
CA LYS A 35 0.97 -4.84 13.49
C LYS A 35 -0.08 -3.73 13.55
N VAL A 36 -1.32 -4.08 13.24
CA VAL A 36 -2.47 -3.18 13.34
C VAL A 36 -3.26 -3.47 14.61
N GLU A 37 -4.03 -2.48 15.04
CA GLU A 37 -4.89 -2.56 16.22
C GLU A 37 -6.37 -2.60 15.81
N ASP A 38 -7.22 -3.03 16.74
CA ASP A 38 -8.67 -3.02 16.50
C ASP A 38 -9.16 -1.58 16.29
N GLY A 39 -9.96 -1.37 15.26
CA GLY A 39 -10.42 -0.04 14.85
C GLY A 39 -9.51 0.70 13.87
N ASP A 40 -8.33 0.17 13.51
CA ASP A 40 -7.48 0.78 12.48
C ASP A 40 -8.14 0.72 11.09
N GLU A 41 -8.14 1.86 10.39
CA GLU A 41 -8.54 1.92 8.99
C GLU A 41 -7.30 1.77 8.08
N ILE A 42 -7.33 0.77 7.20
CA ILE A 42 -6.27 0.55 6.21
C ILE A 42 -6.80 0.87 4.81
N LYS A 43 -6.10 1.74 4.09
CA LYS A 43 -6.44 2.13 2.71
C LYS A 43 -5.31 1.76 1.76
N PHE A 44 -5.60 0.86 0.81
CA PHE A 44 -4.68 0.53 -0.28
C PHE A 44 -4.95 1.39 -1.50
N TYR A 45 -3.90 1.90 -2.13
CA TYR A 45 -4.01 2.73 -3.34
C TYR A 45 -2.75 2.61 -4.19
N GLN A 46 -2.89 2.93 -5.48
CA GLN A 46 -1.74 3.06 -6.36
C GLN A 46 -1.22 4.49 -6.36
N LYS A 47 0.10 4.64 -6.24
CA LYS A 47 0.79 5.92 -6.32
C LYS A 47 1.85 5.86 -7.41
N LYS A 48 1.87 6.90 -8.25
CA LYS A 48 2.94 7.12 -9.20
C LYS A 48 4.08 7.89 -8.54
N TYR A 49 5.30 7.36 -8.62
CA TYR A 49 6.51 8.08 -8.29
C TYR A 49 7.10 8.64 -9.59
N ASN A 50 7.32 9.96 -9.62
CA ASN A 50 7.96 10.69 -10.71
C ASN A 50 9.45 10.87 -10.41
#